data_AF-A0A384HMJ0-F1
#
_entry.id   AF-A0A384HMJ0-F1
#
_cell.length_a   1.000
_cell.length_b   1.000
_cell.length_c   1.000
_cell.angle_alpha   90.00
_cell.angle_beta   90.00
_cell.angle_gamma   90.00
#
_symmetry.space_group_name_H-M   'P 1'
#
loop_
_entity.id
_entity.type
_entity.pdbx_description
1 polymer ?
#
loop_
_entity_poly.entity_id
_entity_poly.type
_entity_poly.pdbx_seq_one_letter_code
_entity_poly.pdbx_strand_id
1 'polypeptide(L)'
;MSDDVRELLGRAAEDAGRPVISTEAVYARAARVRWRRRAAVSAAAVCTVAAGAFVVPRLSSSATDTPQTSSVASSAKAPGATDRAARLTELLPSGVGAVEEVSFADIIKHASPLPPEPPRTGPLDGQYAVRRDGGVGYLTVDVMDADAVRKKLGGGAPDANLCVPEKGAPARTDCVREELSGGRVLTIWSDAMDYGEGGTPLWGPELAARLVLADGSLLGVRDSTGFEADVVQGPLLDSPPLTRAQLRELMLRTELLPAT
;
A
#
# COMPACT_ATOMS: atom_id res chain seq x y z
N MET A 1 -45.94 29.80 -22.29
CA MET A 1 -45.54 28.65 -21.46
C MET A 1 -44.11 28.13 -21.70
N SER A 2 -43.42 28.47 -22.81
CA SER A 2 -42.02 28.03 -23.03
C SER A 2 -40.98 29.06 -22.59
N ASP A 3 -41.36 30.34 -22.44
CA ASP A 3 -40.41 31.41 -22.09
C ASP A 3 -40.20 31.52 -20.57
N ASP A 4 -41.23 31.31 -19.76
CA ASP A 4 -41.13 31.35 -18.29
C ASP A 4 -40.20 30.26 -17.73
N VAL A 5 -40.20 29.07 -18.33
CA VAL A 5 -39.31 27.97 -17.93
C VAL A 5 -37.86 28.31 -18.27
N ARG A 6 -37.63 29.01 -19.38
CA ARG A 6 -36.29 29.39 -19.83
C ARG A 6 -35.74 30.54 -18.98
N GLU A 7 -36.59 31.45 -18.52
CA GLU A 7 -36.22 32.52 -17.58
C GLU A 7 -35.94 31.97 -16.17
N LEU A 8 -36.74 31.02 -15.68
CA LEU A 8 -36.51 30.36 -14.39
C LEU A 8 -35.23 29.53 -14.37
N LEU A 9 -34.91 28.82 -15.46
CA LEU A 9 -33.64 28.10 -15.61
C LEU A 9 -32.45 29.06 -15.75
N GLY A 10 -32.64 30.21 -16.39
CA GLY A 10 -31.62 31.27 -16.47
C GLY A 10 -31.23 31.81 -15.11
N ARG A 11 -32.22 32.15 -14.27
CA ARG A 11 -31.98 32.64 -12.90
C ARG A 11 -31.37 31.57 -11.99
N ALA A 12 -31.79 30.31 -12.11
CA ALA A 12 -31.22 29.21 -11.33
C ALA A 12 -29.74 28.94 -11.69
N ALA A 13 -29.33 29.20 -12.93
CA ALA A 13 -27.95 29.04 -13.37
C ALA A 13 -27.02 30.17 -12.87
N GLU A 14 -27.55 31.39 -12.69
CA GLU A 14 -26.78 32.52 -12.14
C GLU A 14 -26.58 32.40 -10.61
N ASP A 15 -27.58 31.88 -9.88
CA ASP A 15 -27.51 31.68 -8.42
C ASP A 15 -26.76 30.40 -8.01
N ALA A 16 -26.52 29.46 -8.93
CA ALA A 16 -25.87 28.18 -8.61
C ALA A 16 -24.40 28.33 -8.16
N GLY A 17 -23.79 29.50 -8.36
CA GLY A 17 -22.41 29.76 -8.00
C GLY A 17 -21.42 28.90 -8.79
N ARG A 18 -20.19 29.37 -8.96
CA ARG A 18 -19.13 28.50 -9.47
C ARG A 18 -18.82 27.47 -8.38
N PRO A 19 -18.73 26.16 -8.69
CA PRO A 19 -18.29 25.18 -7.71
C PRO A 19 -16.94 25.61 -7.14
N VAL A 20 -16.86 25.76 -5.82
CA VAL A 20 -15.64 26.18 -5.08
C VAL A 20 -14.55 25.09 -5.11
N ILE A 21 -14.84 23.96 -5.76
CA ILE A 21 -13.92 22.85 -5.95
C ILE A 21 -13.46 22.90 -7.41
N SER A 22 -12.18 23.26 -7.62
CA SER A 22 -11.58 23.18 -8.96
C SER A 22 -11.70 21.75 -9.48
N THR A 23 -11.92 21.60 -10.78
CA THR A 23 -11.94 20.29 -11.45
C THR A 23 -10.67 19.50 -11.16
N GLU A 24 -9.53 20.16 -10.98
CA GLU A 24 -8.26 19.58 -10.53
C GLU A 24 -8.34 18.90 -9.16
N ALA A 25 -9.03 19.49 -8.17
CA ALA A 25 -9.22 18.87 -6.86
C ALA A 25 -10.11 17.62 -6.94
N VAL A 26 -11.08 17.60 -7.86
CA VAL A 26 -11.89 16.41 -8.15
C VAL A 26 -11.04 15.33 -8.84
N TYR A 27 -10.18 15.69 -9.79
CA TYR A 27 -9.26 14.74 -10.44
C TYR A 27 -8.19 14.21 -9.47
N ALA A 28 -7.67 15.02 -8.55
CA ALA A 28 -6.71 14.60 -7.53
C ALA A 28 -7.34 13.66 -6.49
N ARG A 29 -8.57 13.95 -6.04
CA ARG A 29 -9.33 13.06 -5.15
C ARG A 29 -9.73 11.77 -5.89
N ALA A 30 -10.11 11.85 -7.16
CA ALA A 30 -10.40 10.68 -7.99
C ALA A 30 -9.14 9.86 -8.31
N ALA A 31 -7.95 10.48 -8.39
CA ALA A 31 -6.67 9.79 -8.54
C ALA A 31 -6.28 9.02 -7.27
N ARG A 32 -6.49 9.60 -6.08
CA ARG A 32 -6.33 8.90 -4.79
C ARG A 32 -7.31 7.72 -4.62
N VAL A 33 -8.57 7.89 -5.04
CA VAL A 33 -9.57 6.79 -5.03
C VAL A 33 -9.27 5.75 -6.13
N ARG A 34 -8.75 6.17 -7.30
CA ARG A 34 -8.27 5.25 -8.35
C ARG A 34 -7.00 4.51 -7.95
N TRP A 35 -6.14 5.05 -7.09
CA TRP A 35 -5.00 4.31 -6.55
C TRP A 35 -5.48 3.08 -5.77
N ARG A 36 -6.62 3.18 -5.07
CA ARG A 36 -7.29 2.04 -4.42
C ARG A 36 -7.99 1.08 -5.41
N ARG A 37 -8.46 1.57 -6.57
CA ARG A 37 -9.20 0.75 -7.56
C ARG A 37 -8.39 0.22 -8.76
N ARG A 38 -7.20 0.78 -9.06
CA ARG A 38 -6.38 0.45 -10.25
C ARG A 38 -5.10 -0.34 -9.93
N ALA A 39 -5.10 -1.10 -8.85
CA ALA A 39 -4.29 -2.32 -8.78
C ALA A 39 -4.91 -3.47 -9.62
N ALA A 40 -6.05 -3.24 -10.28
CA ALA A 40 -6.64 -4.14 -11.25
C ALA A 40 -7.15 -3.35 -12.45
N VAL A 41 -7.09 -3.97 -13.64
CA VAL A 41 -7.56 -3.53 -14.97
C VAL A 41 -6.44 -3.06 -15.91
N SER A 42 -5.79 -4.06 -16.50
CA SER A 42 -5.33 -4.18 -17.90
C SER A 42 -4.72 -5.58 -17.98
N ALA A 43 -5.34 -6.62 -18.53
CA ALA A 43 -5.75 -6.75 -19.92
C ALA A 43 -6.90 -7.76 -20.06
N ALA A 44 -7.92 -7.38 -20.82
CA ALA A 44 -8.85 -8.33 -21.41
C ALA A 44 -8.29 -8.74 -22.77
N ALA A 45 -7.90 -10.01 -22.90
CA ALA A 45 -7.81 -10.70 -24.18
C ALA A 45 -8.55 -12.02 -24.02
N VAL A 46 -9.70 -12.11 -24.68
CA VAL A 46 -10.62 -13.23 -24.69
C VAL A 46 -10.04 -14.34 -25.56
N CYS A 47 -9.89 -15.55 -24.99
CA CYS A 47 -9.90 -16.79 -25.74
C CYS A 47 -10.83 -17.79 -25.05
N THR A 48 -11.75 -18.31 -25.86
CA THR A 48 -12.93 -19.12 -25.51
C THR A 48 -12.67 -20.64 -25.67
N VAL A 49 -13.40 -21.44 -24.86
CA VAL A 49 -13.76 -22.89 -25.01
C VAL A 49 -12.58 -23.88 -24.81
N ALA A 50 -12.66 -24.99 -24.07
CA ALA A 50 -13.69 -26.02 -24.00
C ALA A 50 -13.60 -26.93 -22.75
N ALA A 51 -14.70 -27.67 -22.53
CA ALA A 51 -15.03 -28.55 -21.42
C ALA A 51 -14.09 -29.75 -21.16
N GLY A 52 -14.11 -30.21 -19.90
CA GLY A 52 -13.58 -31.52 -19.50
C GLY A 52 -14.05 -31.88 -18.09
N ALA A 53 -15.12 -32.66 -17.98
CA ALA A 53 -15.73 -33.14 -16.75
C ALA A 53 -14.89 -34.25 -16.10
N PHE A 54 -14.67 -34.22 -14.78
CA PHE A 54 -14.40 -35.43 -13.99
C PHE A 54 -14.93 -35.34 -12.55
N VAL A 55 -16.03 -36.08 -12.34
CA VAL A 55 -16.37 -37.01 -11.24
C VAL A 55 -15.82 -36.75 -9.83
N VAL A 56 -16.76 -36.51 -8.90
CA VAL A 56 -16.62 -36.65 -7.45
C VAL A 56 -16.78 -38.12 -7.05
N PRO A 57 -16.03 -38.62 -6.05
CA PRO A 57 -16.61 -39.56 -5.10
C PRO A 57 -16.52 -39.06 -3.67
N ARG A 58 -17.70 -38.95 -3.04
CA ARG A 58 -17.87 -38.96 -1.58
C ARG A 58 -17.49 -40.34 -1.05
N LEU A 59 -16.70 -40.40 0.01
CA LEU A 59 -16.77 -41.47 1.00
C LEU A 59 -16.74 -40.88 2.41
N SER A 60 -17.81 -41.18 3.13
CA SER A 60 -18.06 -40.87 4.53
C SER A 60 -17.17 -41.70 5.44
N SER A 61 -16.67 -41.10 6.53
CA SER A 61 -16.35 -41.81 7.77
C SER A 61 -16.58 -40.88 8.95
N SER A 62 -17.49 -41.29 9.81
CA SER A 62 -17.85 -40.68 11.09
C SER A 62 -16.74 -40.96 12.11
N ALA A 63 -16.23 -39.93 12.79
CA ALA A 63 -15.58 -40.06 14.10
C ALA A 63 -15.41 -38.70 14.79
N THR A 64 -16.15 -38.51 15.89
CA THR A 64 -15.83 -37.81 17.14
C THR A 64 -15.26 -36.38 17.13
N ASP A 65 -16.07 -35.48 17.73
CA ASP A 65 -15.68 -34.18 18.27
C ASP A 65 -14.36 -34.24 19.05
N THR A 66 -13.39 -33.45 18.58
CA THR A 66 -12.30 -32.90 19.38
C THR A 66 -12.19 -31.42 19.00
N PRO A 67 -12.02 -30.49 19.97
CA PRO A 67 -11.83 -29.08 19.63
C PRO A 67 -10.52 -28.97 18.87
N GLN A 68 -10.59 -28.64 17.58
CA GLN A 68 -9.41 -28.28 16.81
C GLN A 68 -8.87 -26.97 17.36
N THR A 69 -7.96 -27.07 18.31
CA THR A 69 -6.93 -26.05 18.49
C THR A 69 -6.20 -25.94 17.17
N SER A 70 -6.47 -24.86 16.43
CA SER A 70 -5.75 -24.50 15.21
C SER A 70 -4.29 -24.23 15.55
N SER A 71 -3.51 -25.30 15.63
CA SER A 71 -2.07 -25.25 15.55
C SER A 71 -1.74 -24.77 14.15
N VAL A 72 -1.35 -23.50 14.03
CA VAL A 72 -0.83 -22.92 12.79
C VAL A 72 0.57 -23.50 12.59
N ALA A 73 0.61 -24.77 12.22
CA ALA A 73 1.82 -25.40 11.72
C ALA A 73 2.15 -24.75 10.37
N SER A 74 3.38 -24.24 10.29
CA SER A 74 4.02 -23.61 9.14
C SER A 74 3.37 -23.96 7.80
N SER A 75 2.82 -22.93 7.15
CA SER A 75 2.40 -23.03 5.76
C SER A 75 3.54 -23.65 4.96
N ALA A 76 3.26 -24.79 4.34
CA ALA A 76 4.19 -25.48 3.48
C ALA A 76 4.72 -24.48 2.45
N LYS A 77 6.05 -24.35 2.37
CA LYS A 77 6.76 -23.42 1.49
C LYS A 77 6.20 -23.55 0.07
N ALA A 78 5.39 -22.57 -0.35
CA ALA A 78 4.91 -22.50 -1.71
C ALA A 78 6.12 -22.46 -2.66
N PRO A 79 6.08 -23.17 -3.81
CA PRO A 79 7.16 -23.10 -4.79
C PRO A 79 7.20 -21.67 -5.33
N GLY A 80 8.20 -20.90 -4.87
CA GLY A 80 8.31 -19.45 -5.11
C GLY A 80 8.55 -18.60 -3.85
N ALA A 81 8.54 -19.18 -2.64
CA ALA A 81 8.93 -18.48 -1.42
C ALA A 81 10.40 -18.02 -1.50
N THR A 82 10.58 -16.79 -1.98
CA THR A 82 11.88 -16.17 -2.12
C THR A 82 12.48 -15.87 -0.76
N ASP A 83 13.80 -15.86 -0.69
CA ASP A 83 14.58 -15.52 0.50
C ASP A 83 14.51 -14.02 0.88
N ARG A 84 13.50 -13.27 0.38
CA ARG A 84 13.38 -11.82 0.56
C ARG A 84 13.16 -11.42 2.01
N ALA A 85 12.27 -12.11 2.73
CA ALA A 85 12.04 -11.83 4.15
C ALA A 85 13.33 -12.04 4.97
N ALA A 86 14.12 -13.07 4.67
CA ALA A 86 15.41 -13.31 5.32
C ALA A 86 16.41 -12.21 4.98
N ARG A 87 16.56 -11.86 3.70
CA ARG A 87 17.41 -10.75 3.25
C ARG A 87 17.01 -9.41 3.84
N LEU A 88 15.70 -9.12 3.95
CA LEU A 88 15.23 -7.91 4.62
C LEU A 88 15.59 -7.96 6.11
N THR A 89 15.41 -9.11 6.78
CA THR A 89 15.79 -9.29 8.19
C THR A 89 17.27 -8.97 8.44
N GLU A 90 18.17 -9.36 7.54
CA GLU A 90 19.60 -9.03 7.63
C GLU A 90 19.90 -7.51 7.56
N LEU A 91 19.02 -6.73 6.93
CA LEU A 91 19.14 -5.28 6.82
C LEU A 91 18.49 -4.53 7.99
N LEU A 92 17.61 -5.20 8.75
CA LEU A 92 16.89 -4.58 9.85
C LEU A 92 17.73 -4.60 11.14
N PRO A 93 17.59 -3.58 12.00
CA PRO A 93 18.18 -3.60 13.33
C PRO A 93 17.71 -4.81 14.16
N SER A 94 18.51 -5.20 15.15
CA SER A 94 18.07 -6.17 16.14
C SER A 94 16.86 -5.65 16.93
N GLY A 95 15.98 -6.57 17.32
CA GLY A 95 14.79 -6.24 18.12
C GLY A 95 13.58 -5.72 17.33
N VAL A 96 13.63 -5.67 16.00
CA VAL A 96 12.46 -5.31 15.18
C VAL A 96 11.35 -6.37 15.25
N GLY A 97 11.72 -7.65 15.38
CA GLY A 97 10.78 -8.77 15.46
C GLY A 97 11.02 -9.80 14.36
N ALA A 98 10.15 -10.81 14.29
CA ALA A 98 10.17 -11.80 13.21
C ALA A 98 9.51 -11.22 11.95
N VAL A 99 10.18 -11.35 10.80
CA VAL A 99 9.72 -10.83 9.51
C VAL A 99 9.23 -11.97 8.63
N GLU A 100 8.02 -11.81 8.07
CA GLU A 100 7.41 -12.74 7.14
C GLU A 100 6.91 -11.99 5.92
N GLU A 101 7.18 -12.50 4.71
CA GLU A 101 6.57 -11.94 3.51
C GLU A 101 5.10 -12.36 3.41
N VAL A 102 4.21 -11.40 3.19
CA VAL A 102 2.75 -11.59 3.14
C VAL A 102 2.17 -10.95 1.89
N SER A 103 0.90 -11.23 1.61
CA SER A 103 0.15 -10.57 0.55
C SER A 103 -1.07 -9.88 1.12
N PHE A 104 -1.16 -8.56 1.01
CA PHE A 104 -2.35 -7.78 1.34
C PHE A 104 -3.55 -8.16 0.47
N ALA A 105 -3.35 -8.73 -0.73
CA ALA A 105 -4.46 -9.29 -1.49
C ALA A 105 -5.07 -10.51 -0.78
N ASP A 106 -4.25 -11.29 -0.08
CA ASP A 106 -4.69 -12.41 0.73
C ASP A 106 -5.25 -11.95 2.07
N ILE A 107 -4.43 -11.24 2.87
CA ILE A 107 -4.72 -10.99 4.28
C ILE A 107 -5.73 -9.87 4.52
N ILE A 108 -5.91 -8.95 3.57
CA ILE A 108 -6.89 -7.86 3.67
C ILE A 108 -8.06 -8.06 2.72
N LYS A 109 -7.81 -8.52 1.50
CA LYS A 109 -8.87 -8.66 0.48
C LYS A 109 -9.43 -10.06 0.36
N HIS A 110 -8.83 -11.06 1.03
CA HIS A 110 -9.23 -12.47 0.98
C HIS A 110 -9.43 -12.97 -0.46
N ALA A 111 -8.55 -12.54 -1.37
CA ALA A 111 -8.67 -12.86 -2.78
C ALA A 111 -8.39 -14.35 -3.04
N SER A 112 -9.32 -15.03 -3.70
CA SER A 112 -9.15 -16.41 -4.15
C SER A 112 -9.71 -16.59 -5.57
N PRO A 113 -8.88 -17.00 -6.56
CA PRO A 113 -7.43 -17.17 -6.46
C PRO A 113 -6.71 -15.83 -6.23
N LEU A 114 -5.47 -15.89 -5.74
CA LEU A 114 -4.63 -14.70 -5.64
C LEU A 114 -4.35 -14.12 -7.04
N PRO A 115 -4.35 -12.79 -7.19
CA PRO A 115 -3.95 -12.17 -8.44
C PRO A 115 -2.48 -12.50 -8.76
N PRO A 116 -2.08 -12.50 -10.04
CA PRO A 116 -0.67 -12.61 -10.39
C PRO A 116 0.10 -11.47 -9.73
N GLU A 117 1.27 -11.81 -9.22
CA GLU A 117 2.17 -10.85 -8.61
C GLU A 117 2.61 -9.81 -9.64
N PRO A 118 2.51 -8.50 -9.34
CA PRO A 118 2.99 -7.49 -10.26
C PRO A 118 4.51 -7.62 -10.48
N PRO A 119 5.02 -7.19 -11.64
CA PRO A 119 6.46 -7.06 -11.85
C PRO A 119 7.07 -6.19 -10.74
N ARG A 120 8.20 -6.65 -10.20
CA ARG A 120 8.98 -5.91 -9.21
C ARG A 120 10.08 -5.13 -9.89
N THR A 121 10.34 -3.93 -9.39
CA THR A 121 11.49 -3.13 -9.82
C THR A 121 12.66 -3.36 -8.88
N GLY A 122 12.41 -3.32 -7.57
CA GLY A 122 13.41 -3.51 -6.52
C GLY A 122 13.57 -4.98 -6.08
N PRO A 123 14.77 -5.36 -5.59
CA PRO A 123 15.06 -6.72 -5.16
C PRO A 123 14.31 -7.15 -3.89
N LEU A 124 13.83 -6.19 -3.10
CA LEU A 124 13.09 -6.40 -1.86
C LEU A 124 11.68 -5.80 -1.90
N ASP A 125 11.17 -5.46 -3.10
CA ASP A 125 9.78 -5.01 -3.27
C ASP A 125 8.81 -6.06 -2.73
N GLY A 126 7.91 -5.64 -1.83
CA GLY A 126 7.01 -6.57 -1.16
C GLY A 126 6.28 -5.99 0.04
N GLN A 127 5.49 -6.85 0.66
CA GLN A 127 4.73 -6.58 1.88
C GLN A 127 5.16 -7.59 2.93
N TYR A 128 5.48 -7.10 4.12
CA TYR A 128 6.08 -7.90 5.17
C TYR A 128 5.33 -7.68 6.47
N ALA A 129 4.93 -8.76 7.13
CA ALA A 129 4.46 -8.73 8.51
C ALA A 129 5.66 -8.75 9.46
N VAL A 130 5.60 -7.94 10.51
CA VAL A 130 6.58 -7.91 11.59
C VAL A 130 5.89 -8.27 12.90
N ARG A 131 6.32 -9.36 13.52
CA ARG A 131 5.76 -9.85 14.78
C ARG A 131 6.69 -9.53 15.93
N ARG A 132 6.20 -8.76 16.91
CA ARG A 132 6.94 -8.34 18.11
C ARG A 132 5.98 -8.20 19.28
N ASP A 133 6.37 -8.70 20.45
CA ASP A 133 5.63 -8.54 21.71
C ASP A 133 4.14 -8.91 21.64
N GLY A 134 3.79 -9.90 20.81
CA GLY A 134 2.42 -10.37 20.62
C GLY A 134 1.59 -9.58 19.62
N GLY A 135 2.08 -8.45 19.09
CA GLY A 135 1.43 -7.67 18.04
C GLY A 135 2.02 -7.92 16.64
N VAL A 136 1.34 -7.35 15.64
CA VAL A 136 1.70 -7.45 14.22
C VAL A 136 1.67 -6.07 13.57
N GLY A 137 2.84 -5.61 13.16
CA GLY A 137 3.01 -4.44 12.29
C GLY A 137 3.32 -4.86 10.86
N TYR A 138 3.42 -3.88 9.96
CA TYR A 138 3.70 -4.15 8.56
C TYR A 138 4.72 -3.18 7.97
N LEU A 139 5.62 -3.73 7.18
CA LEU A 139 6.53 -3.00 6.31
C LEU A 139 6.12 -3.20 4.85
N THR A 140 6.02 -2.13 4.07
CA THR A 140 5.94 -2.23 2.61
C THR A 140 7.14 -1.56 1.98
N VAL A 141 7.79 -2.24 1.05
CA VAL A 141 8.92 -1.72 0.27
C VAL A 141 8.48 -1.68 -1.20
N ASP A 142 8.63 -0.54 -1.86
CA ASP A 142 8.25 -0.33 -3.26
C ASP A 142 9.27 0.56 -3.96
N VAL A 143 9.95 0.01 -4.96
CA VAL A 143 10.76 0.79 -5.90
C VAL A 143 9.93 1.08 -7.14
N MET A 144 9.99 2.33 -7.59
CA MET A 144 9.40 2.78 -8.85
C MET A 144 10.47 3.38 -9.73
N ASP A 145 10.56 2.94 -10.99
CA ASP A 145 11.37 3.62 -11.99
C ASP A 145 10.83 5.03 -12.29
N ALA A 146 11.66 5.86 -12.93
CA ALA A 146 11.32 7.25 -13.21
C ALA A 146 10.04 7.39 -14.06
N ASP A 147 9.76 6.46 -14.97
CA ASP A 147 8.59 6.50 -15.84
C ASP A 147 7.31 6.21 -15.05
N ALA A 148 7.37 5.21 -14.17
CA ALA A 148 6.31 4.87 -13.25
C ALA A 148 6.02 6.03 -12.28
N VAL A 149 7.07 6.69 -11.77
CA VAL A 149 6.95 7.88 -10.91
C VAL A 149 6.25 9.02 -11.67
N ARG A 150 6.73 9.39 -12.86
CA ARG A 150 6.12 10.46 -13.67
C ARG A 150 4.63 10.19 -13.96
N LYS A 151 4.30 8.94 -14.31
CA LYS A 151 2.92 8.51 -14.55
C LYS A 151 2.06 8.62 -13.29
N LYS A 152 2.58 8.21 -12.13
CA LYS A 152 1.86 8.23 -10.85
C LYS A 152 1.60 9.65 -10.35
N LEU A 153 2.55 10.57 -10.58
CA LEU A 153 2.45 11.95 -10.14
C LEU A 153 1.73 12.86 -11.15
N GLY A 154 1.28 12.34 -12.29
CA GLY A 154 0.61 13.15 -13.31
C GLY A 154 1.49 14.27 -13.86
N GLY A 155 2.81 14.05 -13.94
CA GLY A 155 3.79 15.07 -14.36
C GLY A 155 4.29 16.01 -13.25
N GLY A 156 3.81 15.86 -12.01
CA GLY A 156 4.36 16.58 -10.86
C GLY A 156 5.83 16.20 -10.58
N ALA A 157 6.57 17.15 -9.99
CA ALA A 157 7.97 16.94 -9.63
C ALA A 157 8.11 15.82 -8.58
N PRO A 158 8.99 14.82 -8.80
CA PRO A 158 9.15 13.72 -7.86
C PRO A 158 9.72 14.17 -6.51
N ASP A 159 10.55 15.18 -6.49
CA ASP A 159 11.22 15.74 -5.31
C ASP A 159 10.47 16.92 -4.66
N ALA A 160 9.20 17.13 -5.05
CA ALA A 160 8.32 18.14 -4.46
C ALA A 160 8.31 18.03 -2.92
N ASN A 161 8.37 19.18 -2.24
CA ASN A 161 8.48 19.22 -0.79
C ASN A 161 7.17 18.75 -0.13
N LEU A 162 7.11 17.48 0.23
CA LEU A 162 5.95 16.84 0.88
C LEU A 162 5.66 17.42 2.28
N CYS A 163 6.62 18.09 2.91
CA CYS A 163 6.40 18.71 4.21
C CYS A 163 5.63 20.03 4.12
N VAL A 164 5.50 20.58 2.91
CA VAL A 164 4.60 21.71 2.65
C VAL A 164 3.23 21.15 2.26
N PRO A 165 2.16 21.43 3.02
CA PRO A 165 0.83 20.95 2.68
C PRO A 165 0.36 21.54 1.35
N GLU A 166 -0.21 20.68 0.50
CA GLU A 166 -0.98 21.14 -0.65
C GLU A 166 -2.27 21.83 -0.17
N LYS A 167 -2.80 22.75 -0.99
CA LYS A 167 -4.03 23.48 -0.65
C LYS A 167 -5.18 22.50 -0.39
N GLY A 168 -5.69 22.50 0.84
CA GLY A 168 -6.80 21.63 1.26
C GLY A 168 -6.40 20.20 1.65
N ALA A 169 -5.10 19.89 1.70
CA ALA A 169 -4.59 18.65 2.29
C ALA A 169 -4.17 18.90 3.76
N PRO A 170 -4.37 17.92 4.67
CA PRO A 170 -3.80 18.00 6.00
C PRO A 170 -2.27 18.07 5.93
N ALA A 171 -1.67 18.82 6.85
CA ALA A 171 -0.22 18.83 7.01
C ALA A 171 0.25 17.43 7.47
N ARG A 172 1.40 17.00 6.94
CA ARG A 172 2.06 15.79 7.42
C ARG A 172 2.70 16.08 8.77
N THR A 173 2.51 15.19 9.73
CA THR A 173 3.07 15.33 11.07
C THR A 173 4.54 14.91 11.08
N ASP A 174 5.37 15.60 11.87
CA ASP A 174 6.80 15.33 12.00
C ASP A 174 7.51 15.16 10.65
N CYS A 175 7.12 15.93 9.64
CA CYS A 175 7.69 15.77 8.31
C CYS A 175 9.09 16.38 8.24
N VAL A 176 10.07 15.58 7.83
CA VAL A 176 11.44 16.00 7.63
C VAL A 176 11.83 15.70 6.18
N ARG A 177 12.24 16.74 5.46
CA ARG A 177 12.86 16.65 4.13
C ARG A 177 14.36 16.87 4.28
N GLU A 178 15.14 15.99 3.69
CA GLU A 178 16.59 16.04 3.70
C GLU A 178 17.12 15.90 2.28
N GLU A 179 17.97 16.86 1.90
CA GLU A 179 18.72 16.83 0.66
C GLU A 179 20.03 16.07 0.91
N LEU A 180 20.21 14.99 0.16
CA LEU A 180 21.35 14.10 0.26
C LEU A 180 22.32 14.35 -0.89
N SER A 181 23.54 13.85 -0.76
CA SER A 181 24.53 13.90 -1.83
C SER A 181 24.02 13.23 -3.11
N GLY A 182 24.43 13.78 -4.25
CA GLY A 182 24.08 13.27 -5.58
C GLY A 182 22.66 13.63 -6.04
N GLY A 183 22.07 14.70 -5.50
CA GLY A 183 20.73 15.15 -5.92
C GLY A 183 19.59 14.25 -5.43
N ARG A 184 19.85 13.41 -4.43
CA ARG A 184 18.85 12.55 -3.81
C ARG A 184 18.08 13.33 -2.74
N VAL A 185 16.80 13.03 -2.57
CA VAL A 185 15.96 13.69 -1.56
C VAL A 185 15.22 12.64 -0.75
N LEU A 186 15.48 12.59 0.55
CA LEU A 186 14.74 11.74 1.49
C LEU A 186 13.69 12.59 2.21
N THR A 187 12.45 12.11 2.24
CA THR A 187 11.40 12.68 3.10
C THR A 187 10.83 11.59 4.00
N ILE A 188 10.77 11.84 5.31
CA ILE A 188 10.16 10.95 6.31
C ILE A 188 9.10 11.72 7.09
N TRP A 189 7.92 11.15 7.25
CA TRP A 189 6.83 11.75 8.01
C TRP A 189 6.04 10.70 8.81
N SER A 190 5.32 11.17 9.82
CA SER A 190 4.36 10.39 10.58
C SER A 190 2.98 10.56 9.92
N ASP A 191 2.25 9.46 9.76
CA ASP A 191 0.87 9.46 9.28
C ASP A 191 0.00 8.74 10.31
N ALA A 192 -1.01 9.45 10.83
CA ALA A 192 -1.93 8.88 11.81
C ALA A 192 -2.87 7.83 11.19
N MET A 193 -2.95 7.80 9.84
CA MET A 193 -3.85 6.92 9.08
C MET A 193 -5.35 7.11 9.38
N ASP A 194 -5.70 8.15 10.14
CA ASP A 194 -7.07 8.57 10.45
C ASP A 194 -7.67 9.35 9.28
N TYR A 195 -8.06 8.63 8.23
CA TYR A 195 -8.69 9.18 7.04
C TYR A 195 -10.24 9.10 7.06
N GLY A 196 -10.83 8.88 8.24
CA GLY A 196 -12.27 8.81 8.48
C GLY A 196 -12.94 7.46 8.17
N GLU A 197 -14.27 7.39 8.31
CA GLU A 197 -15.11 6.16 8.35
C GLU A 197 -15.21 5.34 7.03
N GLY A 198 -14.33 5.55 6.05
CA GLY A 198 -14.56 5.11 4.66
C GLY A 198 -13.75 3.92 4.16
N GLY A 199 -12.91 3.27 4.99
CA GLY A 199 -12.03 2.22 4.48
C GLY A 199 -11.67 1.18 5.51
N THR A 200 -12.16 -0.04 5.32
CA THR A 200 -11.56 -1.23 5.90
C THR A 200 -10.34 -1.64 5.06
N PRO A 201 -9.23 -2.06 5.69
CA PRO A 201 -9.03 -2.13 7.13
C PRO A 201 -8.69 -0.75 7.71
N LEU A 202 -8.94 -0.58 9.01
CA LEU A 202 -8.54 0.61 9.75
C LEU A 202 -7.05 0.49 10.07
N TRP A 203 -6.23 1.24 9.35
CA TRP A 203 -4.78 1.22 9.55
C TRP A 203 -4.42 1.97 10.83
N GLY A 204 -3.50 1.41 11.60
CA GLY A 204 -2.86 2.11 12.70
C GLY A 204 -1.82 3.12 12.20
N PRO A 205 -1.28 3.94 13.12
CA PRO A 205 -0.24 4.92 12.81
C PRO A 205 0.95 4.31 12.06
N GLU A 206 1.55 5.11 11.18
CA GLU A 206 2.74 4.69 10.43
C GLU A 206 3.81 5.78 10.34
N LEU A 207 5.05 5.33 10.15
CA LEU A 207 6.11 6.14 9.56
C LEU A 207 6.18 5.83 8.07
N ALA A 208 6.17 6.88 7.25
CA ALA A 208 6.32 6.77 5.82
C ALA A 208 7.59 7.49 5.38
N ALA A 209 8.32 6.86 4.45
CA ALA A 209 9.54 7.38 3.89
C ALA A 209 9.54 7.29 2.36
N ARG A 210 10.08 8.33 1.73
CA ARG A 210 10.27 8.42 0.28
C ARG A 210 11.67 8.92 -0.01
N LEU A 211 12.47 8.12 -0.70
CA LEU A 211 13.76 8.51 -1.25
C LEU A 211 13.60 8.69 -2.77
N VAL A 212 13.77 9.91 -3.24
CA VAL A 212 13.86 10.23 -4.66
C VAL A 212 15.32 10.19 -5.06
N LEU A 213 15.62 9.44 -6.13
CA LEU A 213 16.96 9.31 -6.69
C LEU A 213 17.21 10.34 -7.79
N ALA A 214 18.48 10.52 -8.16
CA ALA A 214 18.92 11.52 -9.14
C ALA A 214 18.31 11.32 -10.54
N ASP A 215 18.02 10.07 -10.90
CA ASP A 215 17.38 9.68 -12.15
C ASP A 215 15.85 9.87 -12.13
N GLY A 216 15.28 10.33 -11.01
CA GLY A 216 13.85 10.51 -10.80
C GLY A 216 13.11 9.24 -10.39
N SER A 217 13.80 8.11 -10.22
CA SER A 217 13.23 6.92 -9.58
C SER A 217 13.01 7.14 -8.09
N LEU A 218 12.26 6.23 -7.47
CA LEU A 218 11.75 6.40 -6.11
C LEU A 218 11.81 5.08 -5.36
N LEU A 219 12.33 5.12 -4.14
CA LEU A 219 12.13 4.09 -3.12
C LEU A 219 11.11 4.61 -2.10
N GLY A 220 10.07 3.82 -1.83
CA GLY A 220 9.07 4.08 -0.81
C GLY A 220 9.09 2.98 0.24
N VAL A 221 9.06 3.38 1.52
CA VAL A 221 8.84 2.47 2.64
C VAL A 221 7.69 3.00 3.50
N ARG A 222 6.76 2.12 3.87
CA ARG A 222 5.75 2.39 4.90
C ARG A 222 5.93 1.41 6.03
N ASP A 223 5.92 1.91 7.25
CA ASP A 223 6.19 1.20 8.48
C ASP A 223 5.03 1.43 9.45
N SER A 224 4.08 0.50 9.46
CA SER A 224 2.79 0.64 10.15
C SER A 224 2.72 -0.23 11.40
N THR A 225 2.03 0.27 12.43
CA THR A 225 1.70 -0.49 13.63
C THR A 225 0.77 -1.66 13.39
N GLY A 226 0.13 -1.76 12.22
CA GLY A 226 -0.84 -2.81 11.92
C GLY A 226 -2.15 -2.26 11.36
N PHE A 227 -3.17 -3.10 11.36
CA PHE A 227 -4.52 -2.68 11.02
C PHE A 227 -5.57 -3.48 11.77
N GLU A 228 -6.76 -2.91 11.92
CA GLU A 228 -7.94 -3.58 12.45
C GLU A 228 -8.88 -3.96 11.30
N ALA A 229 -9.40 -5.19 11.35
CA ALA A 229 -10.36 -5.77 10.42
C ALA A 229 -11.12 -6.92 11.10
N ASP A 230 -12.15 -7.45 10.44
CA ASP A 230 -12.88 -8.63 10.91
C ASP A 230 -11.97 -9.86 11.08
N VAL A 231 -10.93 -9.95 10.24
CA VAL A 231 -9.89 -10.98 10.31
C VAL A 231 -8.53 -10.29 10.36
N VAL A 232 -7.82 -10.46 11.48
CA VAL A 232 -6.47 -9.92 11.70
C VAL A 232 -5.50 -11.00 12.12
N GLN A 233 -4.21 -10.77 11.87
CA GLN A 233 -3.14 -11.70 12.21
C GLN A 233 -2.61 -11.54 13.66
N GLY A 234 -3.15 -10.56 14.39
CA GLY A 234 -2.83 -10.20 15.78
C GLY A 234 -3.24 -8.75 16.08
N PRO A 235 -3.10 -8.29 17.33
CA PRO A 235 -3.28 -6.88 17.68
C PRO A 235 -2.21 -6.00 17.02
N LEU A 236 -2.48 -4.69 16.95
CA LEU A 236 -1.49 -3.71 16.50
C LEU A 236 -0.30 -3.68 17.46
N LEU A 237 0.87 -3.30 16.95
CA LEU A 237 2.01 -2.93 17.77
C LEU A 237 1.77 -1.57 18.44
N ASP A 238 2.33 -1.38 19.63
CA ASP A 238 2.29 -0.10 20.36
C ASP A 238 3.02 1.04 19.61
N SER A 239 4.00 0.68 18.79
CA SER A 239 4.75 1.60 17.93
C SER A 239 5.10 0.94 16.60
N PRO A 240 5.37 1.70 15.54
CA PRO A 240 5.88 1.15 14.29
C PRO A 240 7.09 0.22 14.52
N PRO A 241 7.26 -0.83 13.69
CA PRO A 241 8.41 -1.72 13.75
C PRO A 241 9.75 -1.02 13.86
N LEU A 242 9.96 0.08 13.11
CA LEU A 242 11.18 0.87 13.09
C LEU A 242 10.99 2.23 13.77
N THR A 243 12.04 2.69 14.43
CA THR A 243 12.16 4.11 14.77
C THR A 243 12.45 4.93 13.51
N ARG A 244 12.20 6.25 13.57
CA ARG A 244 12.55 7.18 12.48
C ARG A 244 14.03 7.09 12.05
N ALA A 245 14.94 6.94 13.01
CA ALA A 245 16.37 6.83 12.73
C ALA A 245 16.70 5.52 12.00
N GLN A 246 16.09 4.42 12.42
CA GLN A 246 16.25 3.11 11.79
C GLN A 246 15.62 3.07 10.39
N LEU A 247 14.44 3.67 10.21
CA LEU A 247 13.81 3.81 8.90
C LEU A 247 14.70 4.66 7.98
N ARG A 248 15.28 5.76 8.48
CA ARG A 248 16.26 6.54 7.72
C ARG A 248 17.44 5.68 7.28
N GLU A 249 18.03 4.90 8.19
CA GLU A 249 19.17 4.05 7.86
C GLU A 249 18.80 3.02 6.79
N LEU A 250 17.64 2.36 6.94
CA LEU A 250 17.11 1.41 5.98
C LEU A 250 16.97 2.05 4.59
N MET A 251 16.36 3.24 4.51
CA MET A 251 16.16 3.96 3.24
C MET A 251 17.46 4.30 2.50
N LEU A 252 18.60 4.34 3.19
CA LEU A 252 19.90 4.62 2.58
C LEU A 252 20.65 3.35 2.14
N ARG A 253 20.11 2.16 2.41
CA ARG A 253 20.68 0.88 1.99
C ARG A 253 20.52 0.69 0.48
N THR A 254 21.62 0.45 -0.22
CA THR A 254 21.64 0.18 -1.66
C THR A 254 21.02 -1.17 -2.01
N GLU A 255 20.94 -2.07 -1.05
CA GLU A 255 20.39 -3.42 -1.16
C GLU A 255 18.87 -3.43 -1.40
N LEU A 256 18.20 -2.28 -1.16
CA LEU A 256 16.79 -2.06 -1.51
C LEU A 256 16.60 -1.62 -2.96
N LEU A 257 17.66 -1.23 -3.65
CA LEU A 257 17.61 -0.69 -5.01
C LEU A 257 18.01 -1.75 -6.04
N PRO A 258 17.56 -1.62 -7.30
CA PRO A 258 18.04 -2.46 -8.39
C PRO A 258 19.56 -2.31 -8.53
N ALA A 259 20.26 -3.41 -8.86
CA ALA A 259 21.67 -3.33 -9.22
C ALA A 259 21.82 -2.47 -10.49
N THR A 260 22.66 -1.44 -10.41
CA THR A 260 23.08 -0.61 -11.56
C THR A 260 24.13 -1.29 -12.40
#